data_AF-A0A9D7J597-F1
#
_entry.id   AF-A0A9D7J597-F1
#
_cell.length_a   1.000
_cell.length_b   1.000
_cell.length_c   1.000
_cell.angle_alpha   90.00
_cell.angle_beta   90.00
_cell.angle_gamma   90.00
#
_symmetry.space_group_name_H-M   'P 1'
#
loop_
_entity.id
_entity.type
_entity.pdbx_description
1 polymer ?
#
loop_
_entity_poly.entity_id
_entity_poly.type
_entity_poly.pdbx_seq_one_letter_code
_entity_poly.pdbx_strand_id
1 'polypeptide(L)'
;MAFDSAGSLWLARKQAVLTGGTVFAKVDPAVGTLTGTETKSDFVAIDLASCWPKDTTLTLQKTLPNGRFVATDQFTLTLAEGPTERATRTTTGTGSSITSLAAGPVTVTSGQVYTISEKGAGTPTADLTTYTSSYVCTWTDSSTLGNGVLTYSAGTGVSSATLPAIPAGKVGQTLSCVISNPTWARLVRFSRVGG
;
A
#
# COMPACT_ATOMS: atom_id res chain seq x y z
N MET A 1 -15.60 -16.19 -20.19
CA MET A 1 -15.64 -17.65 -19.97
C MET A 1 -16.40 -17.89 -18.67
N ALA A 2 -17.16 -18.98 -18.56
CA ALA A 2 -17.99 -19.27 -17.38
C ALA A 2 -18.03 -20.77 -17.11
N PHE A 3 -18.31 -21.20 -15.88
CA PHE A 3 -18.55 -22.60 -15.54
C PHE A 3 -20.04 -22.83 -15.23
N ASP A 4 -20.59 -23.99 -15.62
CA ASP A 4 -21.92 -24.41 -15.16
C ASP A 4 -21.84 -25.22 -13.86
N SER A 5 -23.01 -25.51 -13.27
CA SER A 5 -23.10 -26.30 -12.03
C SER A 5 -22.62 -27.76 -12.18
N ALA A 6 -22.40 -28.22 -13.42
CA ALA A 6 -21.81 -29.53 -13.72
C ALA A 6 -20.29 -29.45 -13.97
N GLY A 7 -19.66 -28.29 -13.77
CA GLY A 7 -18.22 -28.09 -13.90
C GLY A 7 -17.72 -27.97 -15.34
N SER A 8 -18.60 -27.81 -16.33
CA SER A 8 -18.18 -27.62 -17.72
C SER A 8 -17.79 -26.17 -18.00
N LEU A 9 -16.76 -25.97 -18.81
CA LEU A 9 -16.28 -24.65 -19.21
C LEU A 9 -17.03 -24.15 -20.45
N TRP A 10 -17.55 -22.94 -20.38
CA TRP A 10 -18.24 -22.28 -21.47
C TRP A 10 -17.43 -21.12 -22.05
N LEU A 11 -17.17 -21.16 -23.36
CA LEU A 11 -16.39 -20.15 -24.09
C LEU A 11 -17.25 -19.46 -25.14
N ALA A 12 -17.35 -18.13 -25.06
CA ALA A 12 -17.96 -17.35 -26.14
C ALA A 12 -17.09 -17.47 -27.40
N ARG A 13 -17.71 -17.87 -28.51
CA ARG A 13 -17.07 -17.93 -29.82
C ARG A 13 -17.65 -16.82 -30.67
N LYS A 14 -16.78 -16.02 -31.30
CA LYS A 14 -17.22 -15.07 -32.32
C LYS A 14 -17.67 -15.87 -33.54
N GLN A 15 -18.97 -15.88 -33.82
CA GLN A 15 -19.49 -16.50 -35.04
C GLN A 15 -19.28 -15.54 -36.22
N ALA A 16 -18.82 -16.07 -37.36
CA ALA A 16 -18.59 -15.30 -38.58
C ALA A 16 -19.88 -15.02 -39.39
N VAL A 17 -21.07 -15.26 -38.82
CA VAL A 17 -22.34 -15.23 -39.55
C VAL A 17 -23.20 -14.06 -39.04
N LEU A 18 -23.74 -13.28 -39.99
CA LEU A 18 -24.39 -11.97 -39.88
C LEU A 18 -25.68 -11.90 -39.04
N THR A 19 -26.00 -12.91 -38.24
CA THR A 19 -27.28 -13.02 -37.52
C THR A 19 -27.05 -13.06 -36.01
N GLY A 20 -26.72 -11.89 -35.44
CA GLY A 20 -27.08 -11.42 -34.07
C GLY A 20 -26.90 -12.29 -32.81
N GLY A 21 -26.40 -13.52 -32.85
CA GLY A 21 -26.31 -14.44 -31.70
C GLY A 21 -24.87 -14.70 -31.25
N THR A 22 -24.66 -14.82 -29.93
CA THR A 22 -23.38 -15.35 -29.41
C THR A 22 -23.49 -16.86 -29.28
N VAL A 23 -22.56 -17.59 -29.91
CA VAL A 23 -22.45 -19.05 -29.78
C VAL A 23 -21.47 -19.37 -28.67
N PHE A 24 -21.86 -20.28 -27.79
CA PHE A 24 -21.01 -20.75 -26.71
C PHE A 24 -20.52 -22.16 -27.00
N ALA A 25 -19.22 -22.37 -26.83
CA ALA A 25 -18.64 -23.68 -26.66
C ALA A 25 -19.02 -24.22 -25.29
N LYS A 26 -19.45 -25.47 -25.20
CA LYS A 26 -19.21 -26.28 -24.01
C LYS A 26 -17.89 -27.02 -24.19
N VAL A 27 -17.02 -26.96 -23.21
CA VAL A 27 -15.68 -27.55 -23.21
C VAL A 27 -15.53 -28.37 -21.93
N ASP A 28 -15.01 -29.58 -22.06
CA ASP A 28 -14.51 -30.32 -20.91
C ASP A 28 -13.18 -29.68 -20.46
N PRO A 29 -13.10 -29.07 -19.28
CA PRO A 29 -11.89 -28.39 -18.83
C PRO A 29 -10.74 -29.35 -18.52
N ALA A 30 -11.01 -30.64 -18.26
CA ALA A 30 -9.96 -31.61 -17.93
C ALA A 30 -9.15 -32.03 -19.17
N VAL A 31 -9.78 -32.04 -20.34
CA VAL A 31 -9.17 -32.52 -21.60
C VAL A 31 -9.17 -31.48 -22.72
N GLY A 32 -9.80 -30.32 -22.52
CA GLY A 32 -9.86 -29.23 -23.50
C GLY A 32 -10.73 -29.53 -24.73
N THR A 33 -11.51 -30.60 -24.71
CA THR A 33 -12.34 -31.03 -25.85
C THR A 33 -13.69 -30.33 -25.85
N LEU A 34 -14.20 -30.01 -27.04
CA LEU A 34 -15.55 -29.49 -27.21
C LEU A 34 -16.57 -30.58 -26.92
N THR A 35 -17.46 -30.34 -25.96
CA THR A 35 -18.53 -31.26 -25.56
C THR A 35 -19.91 -30.78 -26.02
N GLY A 36 -20.01 -29.58 -26.58
CA GLY A 36 -21.25 -29.05 -27.15
C GLY A 36 -21.16 -27.62 -27.66
N THR A 37 -22.24 -27.14 -28.26
CA THR A 37 -22.44 -25.74 -28.66
C THR A 37 -23.87 -25.30 -28.41
N GLU A 38 -24.04 -24.12 -27.81
CA GLU A 38 -25.36 -23.52 -27.55
C GLU A 38 -25.42 -22.11 -28.15
N THR A 39 -26.55 -21.77 -28.76
CA THR A 39 -26.83 -20.39 -29.17
C THR A 39 -27.77 -19.77 -28.14
N LYS A 40 -27.34 -18.67 -27.51
CA LYS A 40 -28.16 -17.96 -26.53
C LYS A 40 -28.29 -16.49 -26.94
N SER A 41 -29.54 -16.03 -27.04
CA SER A 41 -29.86 -14.61 -26.96
C SER A 41 -29.82 -14.19 -25.48
N ASP A 42 -29.30 -12.99 -25.20
CA ASP A 42 -29.31 -12.35 -23.87
C ASP A 42 -28.41 -12.98 -22.79
N PHE A 43 -27.35 -13.69 -23.18
CA PHE A 43 -26.39 -14.24 -22.22
C PHE A 43 -25.52 -13.14 -21.58
N VAL A 44 -25.59 -13.02 -20.25
CA VAL A 44 -24.66 -12.21 -19.45
C VAL A 44 -23.60 -13.14 -18.86
N ALA A 45 -22.40 -13.13 -19.43
CA ALA A 45 -21.26 -13.83 -18.86
C ALA A 45 -20.71 -13.04 -17.67
N ILE A 46 -20.64 -13.65 -16.48
CA ILE A 46 -19.83 -13.12 -15.38
C ILE A 46 -18.48 -13.82 -15.44
N ASP A 47 -17.43 -13.04 -15.68
CA ASP A 47 -16.06 -13.56 -15.61
C ASP A 47 -15.68 -13.78 -14.14
N LEU A 48 -15.34 -15.02 -13.76
CA LEU A 48 -14.87 -15.36 -12.41
C LEU A 48 -13.55 -14.66 -12.06
N ALA A 49 -12.74 -14.28 -13.06
CA ALA A 49 -11.54 -13.47 -12.82
C ALA A 49 -11.87 -12.04 -12.39
N SER A 50 -13.10 -11.56 -12.64
CA SER A 50 -13.59 -10.26 -12.12
C SER A 50 -13.91 -10.28 -10.63
N CYS A 51 -14.04 -11.47 -10.03
CA CYS A 51 -14.45 -11.64 -8.63
C CYS A 51 -13.28 -11.90 -7.67
N TRP A 52 -12.02 -11.78 -8.12
CA TRP A 52 -10.89 -11.81 -7.18
C TRP A 52 -11.00 -10.61 -6.23
N PRO A 53 -10.90 -10.79 -4.90
CA PRO A 53 -10.96 -9.68 -3.95
C PRO A 53 -9.86 -8.67 -4.26
N LYS A 54 -10.25 -7.54 -4.84
CA LYS A 54 -9.37 -6.42 -5.10
C LYS A 54 -9.26 -5.61 -3.82
N ASP A 55 -8.46 -6.12 -2.89
CA ASP A 55 -8.23 -5.45 -1.62
C ASP A 55 -7.45 -4.15 -1.84
N THR A 56 -8.00 -3.07 -1.28
CA THR A 56 -7.24 -1.82 -1.14
C THR A 56 -6.29 -1.99 0.03
N THR A 57 -4.99 -1.77 -0.19
CA THR A 57 -3.96 -2.02 0.82
C THR A 57 -3.20 -0.76 1.18
N LEU A 58 -2.67 -0.70 2.41
CA LEU A 58 -1.78 0.36 2.88
C LEU A 58 -0.48 -0.25 3.38
N THR A 59 0.63 0.34 2.96
CA THR A 59 1.99 0.01 3.44
C THR A 59 2.66 1.26 3.98
N LEU A 60 3.32 1.13 5.14
CA LEU A 60 4.09 2.21 5.76
C LEU A 60 5.57 1.88 5.71
N GLN A 61 6.36 2.77 5.11
CA GLN A 61 7.78 2.62 4.88
C GLN A 61 8.56 3.76 5.53
N LYS A 62 9.88 3.56 5.65
CA LYS A 62 10.82 4.54 6.16
C LYS A 62 11.91 4.84 5.16
N THR A 63 12.27 6.12 5.05
CA THR A 63 13.49 6.57 4.39
C THR A 63 14.30 7.50 5.30
N LEU A 64 15.62 7.48 5.12
CA LEU A 64 16.59 8.28 5.86
C LEU A 64 17.52 8.97 4.84
N PRO A 65 17.08 10.07 4.19
CA PRO A 65 17.81 10.68 3.08
C PRO A 65 19.26 11.04 3.42
N ASN A 66 19.51 11.45 4.67
CA ASN A 66 20.84 11.85 5.16
C ASN A 66 21.51 10.75 6.01
N GLY A 67 20.96 9.53 6.01
CA GLY A 67 21.39 8.48 6.92
C GLY A 67 20.83 8.62 8.33
N ARG A 68 21.34 7.78 9.22
CA ARG A 68 21.06 7.85 10.65
C ARG A 68 21.97 8.91 11.30
N PHE A 69 21.45 9.64 12.28
CA PHE A 69 22.22 10.55 13.13
C PHE A 69 23.26 9.78 13.95
N VAL A 70 22.85 8.71 14.63
CA VAL A 70 23.74 7.68 15.18
C VAL A 70 23.57 6.39 14.40
N ALA A 71 24.67 5.72 14.05
CA ALA A 71 24.64 4.52 13.21
C ALA A 71 23.73 3.40 13.73
N THR A 72 23.50 3.34 15.04
CA THR A 72 22.64 2.35 15.71
C THR A 72 21.18 2.78 15.85
N ASP A 73 20.82 4.03 15.55
CA ASP A 73 19.45 4.53 15.68
C ASP A 73 18.49 3.59 14.95
N GLN A 74 17.39 3.18 15.58
CA GLN A 74 16.31 2.46 14.90
C GLN A 74 14.98 3.18 15.11
N PHE A 75 13.99 2.80 14.34
CA PHE A 75 12.65 3.40 14.34
C PHE A 75 11.60 2.31 14.25
N THR A 76 10.67 2.27 15.19
CA THR A 76 9.46 1.45 15.12
C THR A 76 8.37 2.24 14.43
N LEU A 77 7.94 1.78 13.26
CA LEU A 77 6.82 2.32 12.51
C LEU A 77 5.54 1.62 12.95
N THR A 78 4.47 2.38 13.16
CA THR A 78 3.16 1.83 13.50
C THR A 78 2.08 2.41 12.59
N LEU A 79 1.18 1.56 12.15
CA LEU A 79 -0.06 1.91 11.48
C LEU A 79 -1.24 1.51 12.36
N ALA A 80 -2.15 2.44 12.63
CA ALA A 80 -3.31 2.23 13.48
C ALA A 80 -4.61 2.70 12.84
N GLU A 81 -5.72 2.07 13.23
CA GLU A 81 -7.09 2.51 12.95
C GLU A 81 -7.75 2.81 14.30
N GLY A 82 -7.91 4.10 14.61
CA GLY A 82 -8.26 4.53 15.96
C GLY A 82 -7.23 4.02 16.99
N PRO A 83 -7.65 3.36 18.09
CA PRO A 83 -6.74 2.81 19.09
C PRO A 83 -6.13 1.46 18.70
N THR A 84 -6.56 0.87 17.58
CA THR A 84 -6.16 -0.50 17.19
C THR A 84 -4.94 -0.45 16.31
N GLU A 85 -3.84 -1.05 16.76
CA GLU A 85 -2.67 -1.29 15.92
C GLU A 85 -3.02 -2.30 14.81
N ARG A 86 -2.74 -1.93 13.57
CA ARG A 86 -2.98 -2.75 12.37
C ARG A 86 -1.70 -3.38 11.86
N ALA A 87 -0.57 -2.68 11.99
CA ALA A 87 0.76 -3.20 11.67
C ALA A 87 1.85 -2.43 12.40
N THR A 88 2.95 -3.11 12.71
CA THR A 88 4.16 -2.52 13.27
C THR A 88 5.43 -3.10 12.64
N ARG A 89 6.49 -2.30 12.52
CA ARG A 89 7.80 -2.75 12.03
C ARG A 89 8.91 -1.89 12.59
N THR A 90 9.91 -2.51 13.21
CA THR A 90 11.14 -1.81 13.61
C THR A 90 12.19 -1.90 12.51
N THR A 91 12.80 -0.76 12.17
CA THR A 91 13.94 -0.70 11.26
C THR A 91 15.14 -1.41 11.86
N THR A 92 16.01 -1.95 11.02
CA THR A 92 17.29 -2.56 11.41
C THR A 92 18.40 -2.11 10.45
N GLY A 93 19.66 -2.38 10.80
CA GLY A 93 20.81 -2.06 9.94
C GLY A 93 21.29 -0.60 10.04
N THR A 94 22.22 -0.22 9.16
CA THR A 94 22.96 1.05 9.19
C THR A 94 22.92 1.75 7.81
N GLY A 95 23.04 3.09 7.77
CA GLY A 95 23.13 3.86 6.51
C GLY A 95 21.86 4.64 6.14
N SER A 96 21.82 5.19 4.92
CA SER A 96 20.70 5.98 4.35
C SER A 96 19.64 5.14 3.62
N SER A 97 20.00 3.93 3.22
CA SER A 97 19.09 3.01 2.54
C SER A 97 18.55 1.99 3.55
N ILE A 98 17.30 2.17 3.96
CA ILE A 98 16.54 1.10 4.61
C ILE A 98 15.99 0.21 3.51
N THR A 99 16.54 -0.99 3.36
CA THR A 99 16.04 -1.96 2.39
C THR A 99 14.95 -2.81 3.04
N SER A 100 13.72 -2.71 2.53
CA SER A 100 12.60 -3.68 2.68
C SER A 100 11.85 -3.77 4.02
N LEU A 101 11.97 -2.78 4.91
CA LEU A 101 11.17 -2.75 6.15
C LEU A 101 9.93 -1.88 5.97
N ALA A 102 8.82 -2.53 5.61
CA ALA A 102 7.49 -1.94 5.64
C ALA A 102 6.66 -2.55 6.79
N ALA A 103 5.83 -1.73 7.43
CA ALA A 103 4.69 -2.18 8.21
C ALA A 103 3.48 -2.33 7.28
N GLY A 104 2.86 -3.51 7.27
CA GLY A 104 1.85 -3.90 6.27
C GLY A 104 2.40 -4.85 5.20
N PRO A 105 1.63 -5.13 4.12
CA PRO A 105 0.37 -4.49 3.75
C PRO A 105 -0.78 -4.80 4.73
N VAL A 106 -1.66 -3.83 4.94
CA VAL A 106 -2.95 -4.05 5.63
C VAL A 106 -4.10 -3.67 4.71
N THR A 107 -5.20 -4.41 4.77
CA THR A 107 -6.44 -4.04 4.05
C THR A 107 -7.08 -2.83 4.71
N VAL A 108 -7.45 -1.84 3.89
CA VAL A 108 -8.07 -0.58 4.31
C VAL A 108 -9.44 -0.37 3.68
N THR A 109 -10.32 0.30 4.41
CA THR A 109 -11.72 0.51 4.01
C THR A 109 -11.96 1.97 3.65
N SER A 110 -12.75 2.21 2.59
CA SER A 110 -13.19 3.55 2.20
C SER A 110 -13.92 4.25 3.36
N GLY A 111 -13.67 5.55 3.54
CA GLY A 111 -14.21 6.36 4.61
C GLY A 111 -13.45 6.28 5.93
N GLN A 112 -12.59 5.27 6.12
CA GLN A 112 -11.81 5.12 7.36
C GLN A 112 -10.58 6.00 7.37
N VAL A 113 -10.20 6.39 8.57
CA VAL A 113 -9.02 7.21 8.87
C VAL A 113 -7.98 6.33 9.56
N TYR A 114 -6.73 6.48 9.13
CA TYR A 114 -5.60 5.76 9.70
C TYR A 114 -4.59 6.74 10.27
N THR A 115 -3.90 6.32 11.32
CA THR A 115 -2.79 7.05 11.91
C THR A 115 -1.49 6.33 11.58
N ILE A 116 -0.53 7.09 11.07
CA ILE A 116 0.85 6.63 10.91
C ILE A 116 1.69 7.24 12.03
N SER A 117 2.61 6.46 12.58
CA SER A 117 3.52 6.95 13.59
C SER A 117 4.88 6.27 13.54
N GLU A 118 5.84 6.92 14.18
CA GLU A 118 7.13 6.34 14.48
C GLU A 118 7.57 6.62 15.92
N LYS A 119 8.36 5.71 16.45
CA LYS A 119 9.03 5.84 17.75
C LYS A 119 10.50 5.48 17.61
N GLY A 120 11.37 6.20 18.30
CA GLY A 120 12.77 5.81 18.43
C GLY A 120 12.94 4.42 19.05
N ALA A 121 13.88 3.65 18.53
CA ALA A 121 14.23 2.29 18.95
C ALA A 121 15.76 2.09 18.89
N GLY A 122 16.22 0.91 19.29
CA GLY A 122 17.65 0.58 19.36
C GLY A 122 18.24 0.76 20.76
N THR A 123 19.55 0.63 20.87
CA THR A 123 20.30 0.83 22.13
C THR A 123 21.60 1.59 21.85
N PRO A 124 21.72 2.86 22.26
CA PRO A 124 20.68 3.68 22.91
C PRO A 124 19.46 3.89 22.00
N THR A 125 18.32 4.22 22.60
CA THR A 125 17.09 4.53 21.86
C THR A 125 17.31 5.77 21.00
N ALA A 126 16.96 5.69 19.71
CA ALA A 126 17.08 6.80 18.79
C ALA A 126 16.31 8.04 19.27
N ASP A 127 16.93 9.21 19.13
CA ASP A 127 16.31 10.49 19.47
C ASP A 127 15.65 11.12 18.23
N LEU A 128 14.32 11.10 18.19
CA LEU A 128 13.54 11.68 17.09
C LEU A 128 13.70 13.19 16.95
N THR A 129 14.15 13.91 17.98
CA THR A 129 14.36 15.37 17.90
C THR A 129 15.56 15.74 17.02
N THR A 130 16.43 14.77 16.70
CA THR A 130 17.55 14.92 15.77
C THR A 130 17.14 14.73 14.30
N TYR A 131 15.85 14.52 14.03
CA TYR A 131 15.31 14.33 12.69
C TYR A 131 14.15 15.28 12.41
N THR A 132 13.97 15.63 11.13
CA THR A 132 12.77 16.33 10.67
C THR A 132 11.80 15.36 10.03
N SER A 133 10.92 14.75 10.82
CA SER A 133 10.00 13.72 10.37
C SER A 133 8.88 14.27 9.49
N SER A 134 8.81 13.78 8.25
CA SER A 134 7.74 14.11 7.29
C SER A 134 7.17 12.84 6.65
N TYR A 135 6.04 12.94 5.97
CA TYR A 135 5.46 11.83 5.23
C TYR A 135 4.87 12.24 3.90
N VAL A 136 4.80 11.27 2.99
CA VAL A 136 4.02 11.33 1.75
C VAL A 136 3.33 9.99 1.56
N CYS A 137 2.03 10.02 1.24
CA CYS A 137 1.22 8.85 0.94
C CYS A 137 0.69 8.93 -0.49
N THR A 138 1.10 7.98 -1.33
CA THR A 138 0.75 7.94 -2.77
C THR A 138 0.10 6.61 -3.12
N TRP A 139 -0.92 6.68 -3.96
CA TRP A 139 -1.57 5.53 -4.55
C TRP A 139 -0.75 4.98 -5.72
N THR A 140 -1.00 3.72 -6.08
CA THR A 140 -0.43 3.09 -7.29
C THR A 140 -0.79 3.82 -8.59
N ASP A 141 -1.91 4.55 -8.63
CA ASP A 141 -2.27 5.43 -9.74
C ASP A 141 -1.56 6.80 -9.72
N SER A 142 -0.54 6.97 -8.86
CA SER A 142 0.26 8.18 -8.65
C SER A 142 -0.48 9.38 -8.03
N SER A 143 -1.78 9.25 -7.71
CA SER A 143 -2.45 10.29 -6.94
C SER A 143 -2.00 10.30 -5.49
N THR A 144 -1.93 11.49 -4.89
CA THR A 144 -1.52 11.68 -3.49
C THR A 144 -2.75 11.64 -2.58
N LEU A 145 -2.70 10.82 -1.52
CA LEU A 145 -3.69 10.90 -0.45
C LEU A 145 -3.40 12.08 0.47
N GLY A 146 -2.13 12.25 0.86
CA GLY A 146 -1.70 13.32 1.74
C GLY A 146 -0.19 13.33 1.95
N ASN A 147 0.30 14.46 2.42
CA ASN A 147 1.70 14.70 2.78
C ASN A 147 1.76 15.75 3.89
N GLY A 148 2.81 15.70 4.71
CA GLY A 148 2.96 16.64 5.82
C GLY A 148 4.12 16.34 6.74
N VAL A 149 4.14 17.01 7.89
CA VAL A 149 5.11 16.80 8.97
C VAL A 149 4.45 15.94 10.06
N LEU A 150 5.21 15.05 10.69
CA LEU A 150 4.72 14.31 11.85
C LEU A 150 4.87 15.18 13.10
N THR A 151 3.86 15.19 13.95
CA THR A 151 3.88 15.92 15.22
C THR A 151 4.55 15.08 16.29
N TYR A 152 5.65 15.58 16.86
CA TYR A 152 6.35 14.92 17.97
C TYR A 152 5.66 15.19 19.32
N SER A 153 5.39 14.13 20.07
CA SER A 153 4.89 14.19 21.44
C SER A 153 6.00 13.80 22.42
N ALA A 154 6.51 14.79 23.16
CA ALA A 154 7.57 14.56 24.16
C ALA A 154 7.14 13.62 25.30
N GLY A 155 5.84 13.58 25.63
CA GLY A 155 5.33 12.71 26.70
C GLY A 155 5.35 11.22 26.34
N THR A 156 5.29 10.87 25.05
CA THR A 156 5.29 9.48 24.58
C THR A 156 6.55 9.10 23.79
N GLY A 157 7.33 10.10 23.35
CA GLY A 157 8.47 9.92 22.44
C GLY A 157 8.04 9.46 21.04
N VAL A 158 6.80 9.75 20.64
CA VAL A 158 6.21 9.31 19.36
C VAL A 158 6.01 10.52 18.45
N SER A 159 6.38 10.39 17.19
CA SER A 159 5.98 11.30 16.11
C SER A 159 4.82 10.66 15.33
N SER A 160 3.73 11.38 15.10
CA SER A 160 2.56 10.83 14.39
C SER A 160 1.84 11.82 13.49
N ALA A 161 1.05 11.29 12.55
CA ALA A 161 0.12 12.04 11.73
C ALA A 161 -1.14 11.22 11.45
N THR A 162 -2.29 11.88 11.50
CA THR A 162 -3.57 11.32 11.05
C THR A 162 -3.71 11.57 9.55
N LEU A 163 -3.90 10.51 8.77
CA LEU A 163 -4.10 10.60 7.34
C LEU A 163 -5.51 11.10 7.01
N PRO A 164 -5.72 11.71 5.83
CA PRO A 164 -7.07 11.89 5.29
C PRO A 164 -7.82 10.55 5.18
N ALA A 165 -9.14 10.59 5.27
CA ALA A 165 -9.97 9.40 5.10
C ALA A 165 -9.73 8.76 3.72
N ILE A 166 -9.71 7.43 3.68
CA ILE A 166 -9.52 6.69 2.41
C ILE A 166 -10.68 7.03 1.47
N PRO A 167 -10.42 7.57 0.26
CA PRO A 167 -11.48 7.92 -0.67
C PRO A 167 -12.11 6.68 -1.31
N ALA A 168 -13.34 6.83 -1.79
CA ALA A 168 -13.98 5.83 -2.63
C ALA A 168 -13.24 5.66 -3.97
N GLY A 169 -13.46 4.54 -4.65
CA GLY A 169 -12.90 4.29 -5.99
C GLY A 169 -11.43 3.82 -6.00
N LYS A 170 -10.85 3.50 -4.84
CA LYS A 170 -9.47 2.97 -4.72
C LYS A 170 -9.37 1.44 -4.67
N VAL A 171 -10.42 0.75 -5.10
CA VAL A 171 -10.51 -0.72 -5.07
C VAL A 171 -9.34 -1.35 -5.82
N GLY A 172 -8.61 -2.25 -5.15
CA GLY A 172 -7.45 -2.94 -5.70
C GLY A 172 -6.18 -2.10 -5.83
N GLN A 173 -6.17 -0.87 -5.29
CA GLN A 173 -4.98 -0.04 -5.27
C GLN A 173 -4.17 -0.25 -3.99
N THR A 174 -2.88 0.04 -4.06
CA THR A 174 -2.00 0.11 -2.89
C THR A 174 -1.68 1.57 -2.59
N LEU A 175 -1.84 1.95 -1.33
CA LEU A 175 -1.36 3.19 -0.76
C LEU A 175 0.02 2.95 -0.15
N SER A 176 1.04 3.59 -0.71
CA SER A 176 2.40 3.62 -0.18
C SER A 176 2.61 4.91 0.59
N CYS A 177 2.70 4.79 1.92
CA CYS A 177 3.09 5.87 2.81
C CYS A 177 4.57 5.74 3.16
N VAL A 178 5.33 6.81 2.97
CA VAL A 178 6.75 6.86 3.32
C VAL A 178 6.96 7.94 4.35
N ILE A 179 7.43 7.58 5.54
CA ILE A 179 7.98 8.53 6.51
C ILE A 179 9.43 8.81 6.12
N SER A 180 9.80 10.08 6.02
CA SER A 180 11.16 10.55 5.70
C SER A 180 11.75 11.30 6.88
N ASN A 181 12.89 10.82 7.37
CA ASN A 181 13.66 11.47 8.44
C ASN A 181 15.05 11.86 7.94
N PRO A 182 15.21 13.01 7.27
CA PRO A 182 16.51 13.64 7.17
C PRO A 182 17.00 14.03 8.57
N THR A 183 18.28 13.79 8.83
CA THR A 183 18.97 14.42 9.97
C THR A 183 19.00 15.92 9.75
N TRP A 184 18.96 16.69 10.83
CA TRP A 184 19.25 18.12 10.75
C TRP A 184 20.61 18.31 10.07
N ALA A 185 20.66 19.12 9.00
CA ALA A 185 21.94 19.58 8.51
C ALA A 185 22.59 20.34 9.66
N ARG A 186 23.73 19.85 10.15
CA ARG A 186 24.53 20.59 11.12
C ARG A 186 24.90 21.90 10.46
N LEU A 187 24.17 22.97 10.78
CA LEU A 187 24.55 24.33 10.42
C LEU A 187 25.97 24.50 10.93
N VAL A 188 26.94 24.45 10.01
CA VAL A 188 28.29 24.91 10.29
C VAL A 188 28.10 26.37 10.63
N ARG A 189 28.20 26.72 11.91
CA ARG A 189 28.26 28.11 12.33
C ARG A 189 29.51 28.68 11.67
N PHE A 190 29.34 29.39 10.55
CA PHE A 190 30.35 30.36 10.13
C PHE A 190 30.34 31.44 11.20
N SER A 191 31.21 31.32 12.20
CA SER A 191 31.57 32.48 13.01
C SER A 191 32.16 33.48 12.05
N ARG A 192 31.46 34.60 11.84
CA ARG A 192 32.00 35.77 11.17
C ARG A 192 33.29 36.15 11.91
N VAL A 193 34.44 35.85 11.34
CA VAL A 193 35.70 36.46 11.77
C VAL A 193 35.57 37.92 11.38
N GLY A 194 35.60 38.79 12.38
CA GLY A 194 35.47 40.23 12.21
C GLY A 194 36.52 40.79 11.26
N GLY A 195 36.08 41.77 10.48
CA GLY A 195 36.92 42.78 9.84
C GLY A 195 36.35 44.14 10.22
#